data_AF-A0A1E5VLJ8-F1
#
_entry.id   AF-A0A1E5VLJ8-F1
#
_cell.length_a   1.000
_cell.length_b   1.000
_cell.length_c   1.000
_cell.angle_alpha   90.00
_cell.angle_beta   90.00
_cell.angle_gamma   90.00
#
_symmetry.space_group_name_H-M   'P 1'
#
loop_
_entity.id
_entity.type
_entity.pdbx_description
1 polymer ?
#
loop_
_entity_poly.entity_id
_entity_poly.type
_entity_poly.pdbx_seq_one_letter_code
_entity_poly.pdbx_strand_id
1 'polypeptide(L)'
;MVRKAKVEFDDQPPDNFDPKNPYGDPVAMLEYREHLVREKWIQIETAKIIRERLRWCYRIEGINHHQKCRHLVDQYLEATRGVGWGKDARPPEFHEPKKVVEAE
;
A
#
# COMPACT_ATOMS: atom_id res chain seq x y z
N MET A 1 14.65 -30.77 12.23
CA MET A 1 14.03 -29.52 11.74
C MET A 1 12.61 -29.82 11.33
N VAL A 2 11.62 -29.38 12.11
CA VAL A 2 10.20 -29.58 11.79
C VAL A 2 9.82 -28.57 10.72
N ARG A 3 9.54 -29.04 9.50
CA ARG A 3 8.98 -28.19 8.45
C ARG A 3 7.49 -28.03 8.74
N LYS A 4 7.06 -26.84 9.18
CA LYS A 4 5.63 -26.51 9.21
C LYS A 4 5.05 -26.65 7.80
N ALA A 5 3.89 -27.29 7.66
CA ALA A 5 3.24 -27.54 6.36
C ALA A 5 2.66 -26.25 5.73
N LYS A 6 2.47 -25.20 6.53
CA LYS A 6 1.94 -23.90 6.13
C LYS A 6 2.81 -22.79 6.72
N VAL A 7 3.01 -21.73 5.94
CA VAL A 7 3.55 -20.46 6.46
C VAL A 7 2.39 -19.71 7.10
N GLU A 8 2.50 -19.46 8.39
CA GLU A 8 1.59 -18.57 9.13
C GLU A 8 2.16 -17.16 9.02
N PHE A 9 1.31 -16.20 8.62
CA PHE A 9 1.66 -14.79 8.58
C PHE A 9 0.99 -14.10 9.76
N ASP A 10 1.74 -13.25 10.45
CA ASP A 10 1.20 -12.45 11.55
C ASP A 10 0.58 -11.18 10.95
N ASP A 11 -0.75 -11.12 10.89
CA ASP A 11 -1.49 -10.01 10.27
C ASP A 11 -1.74 -8.85 11.25
N GLN A 12 -1.50 -9.04 12.54
CA GLN A 12 -1.81 -8.05 13.58
C GLN A 12 -0.58 -7.22 13.98
N PRO A 13 -0.79 -5.94 14.36
CA PRO A 13 0.25 -5.13 14.97
C PRO A 13 0.66 -5.74 16.32
N PRO A 14 1.93 -5.56 16.74
CA PRO A 14 2.39 -6.05 18.04
C PRO A 14 1.66 -5.34 19.18
N ASP A 15 1.12 -6.12 20.13
CA ASP A 15 0.28 -5.60 21.22
C ASP A 15 1.03 -4.70 22.22
N ASN A 16 2.36 -4.80 22.29
CA ASN A 16 3.19 -4.17 23.34
C ASN A 16 3.91 -2.87 22.90
N PHE A 17 3.63 -2.32 21.72
CA PHE A 17 4.32 -1.12 21.24
C PHE A 17 3.65 0.18 21.74
N ASP A 18 4.35 0.99 22.55
CA ASP A 18 3.90 2.33 22.97
C ASP A 18 4.40 3.42 22.00
N PRO A 19 3.50 4.11 21.25
CA PRO A 19 3.89 5.19 20.34
C PRO A 19 4.50 6.41 21.04
N LYS A 20 4.21 6.65 22.33
CA LYS A 20 4.72 7.80 23.08
C LYS A 20 6.17 7.61 23.53
N ASN A 21 6.59 6.36 23.74
CA ASN A 21 7.97 6.01 24.05
C ASN A 21 8.50 4.87 23.17
N PRO A 22 8.80 5.14 21.88
CA PRO A 22 9.15 4.12 20.89
C PRO A 22 10.42 3.33 21.21
N TYR A 23 11.29 3.86 22.06
CA TYR A 23 12.58 3.26 22.42
C TYR A 23 12.58 2.61 23.81
N GLY A 24 11.42 2.55 24.48
CA GLY A 24 11.29 1.91 25.79
C GLY A 24 11.65 0.43 25.76
N ASP A 25 11.14 -0.30 24.77
CA ASP A 25 11.39 -1.72 24.58
C ASP A 25 12.01 -1.99 23.19
N PRO A 26 13.29 -2.44 23.12
CA PRO A 26 13.96 -2.63 21.83
C PRO A 26 13.34 -3.75 21.00
N VAL A 27 12.72 -4.76 21.63
CA VAL A 27 12.06 -5.87 20.94
C VAL A 27 10.76 -5.41 20.28
N ALA A 28 9.86 -4.78 21.04
CA ALA A 28 8.60 -4.27 20.52
C ALA A 28 8.80 -3.23 19.40
N MET A 29 9.86 -2.42 19.49
CA MET A 29 10.24 -1.47 18.44
C MET A 29 10.61 -2.17 17.13
N LEU A 30 11.37 -3.27 17.19
CA LEU A 30 11.76 -4.02 15.99
C LEU A 30 10.58 -4.74 15.37
N GLU A 31 9.75 -5.42 16.17
CA GLU A 31 8.53 -6.09 15.72
C GLU A 31 7.58 -5.10 15.03
N TYR A 32 7.41 -3.90 15.61
CA TYR A 32 6.60 -2.86 15.01
C TYR A 32 7.16 -2.35 13.68
N ARG A 33 8.49 -2.24 13.55
CA ARG A 33 9.13 -1.90 12.27
C ARG A 33 8.90 -2.97 11.21
N GLU A 34 8.99 -4.25 11.58
CA GLU A 34 8.71 -5.36 10.66
C GLU A 34 7.26 -5.33 10.17
N HIS A 35 6.31 -5.10 11.07
CA HIS A 35 4.90 -4.91 10.74
C HIS A 35 4.70 -3.70 9.80
N LEU A 36 5.29 -2.54 10.10
CA LEU A 36 5.21 -1.36 9.23
C LEU A 36 5.76 -1.62 7.83
N VAL A 37 6.88 -2.34 7.72
CA VAL A 37 7.46 -2.72 6.44
C VAL A 37 6.49 -3.64 5.68
N ARG A 38 5.88 -4.62 6.35
CA ARG A 38 4.88 -5.53 5.78
C ARG A 38 3.67 -4.77 5.23
N GLU A 39 3.11 -3.83 5.98
CA GLU A 39 2.00 -2.99 5.53
C GLU A 39 2.36 -2.15 4.29
N LYS A 40 3.57 -1.58 4.25
CA LYS A 40 4.07 -0.89 3.06
C LYS A 40 4.19 -1.83 1.85
N TRP A 41 4.61 -3.08 2.05
CA TRP A 41 4.61 -4.09 0.98
C TRP A 41 3.21 -4.44 0.51
N ILE A 42 2.24 -4.57 1.42
CA ILE A 42 0.84 -4.82 1.09
C ILE A 42 0.29 -3.68 0.21
N GLN A 43 0.56 -2.43 0.56
CA GLN A 43 0.17 -1.28 -0.28
C GLN A 43 0.83 -1.31 -1.67
N ILE A 44 2.10 -1.73 -1.77
CA ILE A 44 2.78 -1.89 -3.06
C ILE A 44 2.13 -3.01 -3.89
N GLU A 45 1.84 -4.16 -3.27
CA GLU A 45 1.24 -5.32 -3.95
C GLU A 45 -0.20 -5.04 -4.38
N THR A 46 -1.00 -4.34 -3.57
CA THR A 46 -2.34 -3.90 -3.98
C THR A 46 -2.29 -3.00 -5.21
N ALA A 47 -1.35 -2.04 -5.26
CA ALA A 47 -1.13 -1.22 -6.46
C ALA A 47 -0.68 -2.05 -7.69
N LYS A 48 0.11 -3.12 -7.49
CA LYS A 48 0.50 -4.04 -8.57
C LYS A 48 -0.70 -4.84 -9.10
N ILE A 49 -1.60 -5.31 -8.24
CA ILE A 49 -2.83 -6.00 -8.65
C ILE A 49 -3.68 -5.09 -9.54
N ILE A 50 -3.87 -3.82 -9.15
CA ILE A 50 -4.64 -2.86 -9.96
C ILE A 50 -3.94 -2.61 -11.31
N ARG A 51 -2.61 -2.50 -11.31
CA ARG A 51 -1.81 -2.36 -12.55
C ARG A 51 -2.02 -3.56 -13.50
N GLU A 52 -2.07 -4.78 -12.97
CA GLU A 52 -2.31 -5.97 -13.78
C GLU A 52 -3.72 -5.97 -14.39
N ARG A 53 -4.74 -5.62 -13.59
CA ARG A 53 -6.12 -5.44 -14.08
C ARG A 53 -6.20 -4.36 -15.16
N LEU A 54 -5.50 -3.25 -15.00
CA LEU A 54 -5.42 -2.19 -16.00
C LEU A 54 -4.78 -2.70 -17.30
N ARG A 55 -3.65 -3.42 -17.20
CA ARG A 55 -2.97 -4.01 -18.37
C ARG A 55 -3.87 -5.00 -19.11
N TRP A 56 -4.66 -5.77 -18.38
CA TRP A 56 -5.65 -6.68 -18.94
C TRP A 56 -6.78 -5.93 -19.64
N CYS A 57 -7.32 -4.87 -19.02
CA CYS A 57 -8.35 -4.01 -19.63
C CYS A 57 -7.85 -3.39 -20.95
N TYR A 58 -6.63 -2.89 -20.97
CA TYR A 58 -6.00 -2.33 -22.19
C TYR A 58 -5.87 -3.37 -23.30
N ARG A 59 -5.60 -4.63 -22.94
CA ARG A 59 -5.48 -5.72 -23.92
C ARG A 59 -6.83 -6.12 -24.51
N ILE A 60 -7.90 -6.09 -23.73
CA ILE A 60 -9.24 -6.51 -24.18
C ILE A 60 -9.94 -5.42 -24.98
N GLU A 61 -9.92 -4.19 -24.49
CA GLU A 61 -10.72 -3.11 -25.08
C GLU A 61 -10.08 -2.49 -26.33
N GLY A 62 -8.77 -2.66 -26.51
CA GLY A 62 -8.05 -2.08 -27.64
C GLY A 62 -8.30 -0.58 -27.72
N ILE A 63 -8.85 -0.10 -28.84
CA ILE A 63 -9.09 1.33 -29.11
C ILE A 63 -10.01 1.99 -28.05
N ASN A 64 -10.91 1.24 -27.40
CA ASN A 64 -11.86 1.79 -26.43
C ASN A 64 -11.28 1.96 -25.01
N HIS A 65 -10.00 1.65 -24.80
CA HIS A 65 -9.39 1.66 -23.47
C HIS A 65 -9.48 3.04 -22.77
N HIS A 66 -9.51 4.13 -23.53
CA HIS A 66 -9.62 5.49 -22.99
C HIS A 66 -10.93 5.75 -22.24
N GLN A 67 -12.04 5.19 -22.71
CA GLN A 67 -13.35 5.39 -22.09
C GLN A 67 -13.60 4.38 -20.99
N LYS A 68 -13.33 3.10 -21.27
CA LYS A 68 -13.70 2.00 -20.36
C LYS A 68 -12.70 1.77 -19.24
N CYS A 69 -11.40 1.90 -19.49
CA CYS A 69 -10.37 1.61 -18.48
C CYS A 69 -10.01 2.81 -17.59
N ARG A 70 -10.63 3.99 -17.81
CA ARG A 70 -10.32 5.22 -17.07
C ARG A 70 -10.42 5.06 -15.56
N HIS A 71 -11.47 4.41 -15.07
CA HIS A 71 -11.68 4.18 -13.65
C HIS A 71 -10.54 3.34 -13.01
N LEU A 72 -10.00 2.35 -13.73
CA LEU A 72 -8.84 1.57 -13.27
C LEU A 72 -7.56 2.42 -13.25
N VAL A 73 -7.40 3.35 -14.19
CA VAL A 73 -6.28 4.30 -14.19
C VAL A 73 -6.37 5.20 -12.96
N ASP A 74 -7.55 5.76 -12.69
CA ASP A 74 -7.75 6.65 -11.54
C ASP A 74 -7.47 5.90 -10.22
N GLN A 75 -8.00 4.67 -10.06
CA GLN A 75 -7.71 3.81 -8.91
C GLN A 75 -6.22 3.48 -8.77
N TYR A 76 -5.53 3.19 -9.88
CA TYR A 76 -4.11 2.89 -9.86
C TYR A 76 -3.25 4.11 -9.49
N LEU A 77 -3.59 5.29 -10.02
CA LEU A 77 -2.92 6.54 -9.68
C LEU A 77 -3.15 6.90 -8.22
N GLU A 78 -4.34 6.65 -7.68
CA GLU A 78 -4.64 6.84 -6.27
C GLU A 78 -3.86 5.87 -5.38
N ALA A 79 -3.87 4.57 -5.71
CA ALA A 79 -3.16 3.54 -4.96
C ALA A 79 -1.62 3.69 -5.01
N THR A 80 -1.08 4.51 -5.91
CA THR A 80 0.38 4.76 -6.01
C THR A 80 0.82 6.06 -5.35
N ARG A 81 -0.10 6.85 -4.81
CA ARG A 81 0.23 8.07 -4.06
C ARG A 81 0.68 7.73 -2.65
N GLY A 82 1.81 8.30 -2.25
CA GLY A 82 2.40 8.04 -0.93
C GLY A 82 2.92 6.60 -0.72
N VAL A 83 2.65 5.67 -1.64
CA VAL A 83 3.07 4.27 -1.51
C VAL A 83 4.53 4.07 -1.93
N GLY A 84 5.34 3.56 -1.00
CA GLY A 84 6.74 3.17 -1.22
C GLY A 84 7.72 3.75 -0.20
N TRP A 85 9.01 3.47 -0.39
CA TRP A 85 10.06 3.99 0.50
C TRP A 85 10.49 5.39 0.06
N GLY A 86 10.58 6.33 1.01
CA GLY A 86 11.06 7.69 0.76
C GLY A 86 10.11 8.58 -0.07
N LYS A 87 8.84 8.20 -0.21
CA LYS A 87 7.82 9.01 -0.89
C LYS A 87 7.34 10.19 -0.04
N ASP A 88 7.49 10.10 1.28
CA ASP A 88 7.12 11.13 2.27
C ASP A 88 7.95 12.41 2.12
N ALA A 89 9.14 12.32 1.51
CA ALA A 89 9.99 13.47 1.21
C ALA A 89 9.52 14.29 0.00
N ARG A 90 8.52 13.79 -0.75
CA ARG A 90 7.95 14.50 -1.90
C ARG A 90 7.01 15.61 -1.39
N PRO A 91 6.82 16.73 -2.10
CA PRO A 91 5.81 17.71 -1.72
C PRO A 91 4.42 17.08 -1.46
N PRO A 92 3.66 17.58 -0.46
CA PRO A 92 2.34 17.09 -0.03
C PRO A 92 1.39 16.74 -1.18
N GLU A 93 1.36 17.60 -2.20
CA GLU A 93 0.50 17.48 -3.38
C GLU A 93 0.58 16.14 -4.12
N PHE A 94 1.70 15.43 -3.99
CA PHE A 94 2.00 14.22 -4.73
C PHE A 94 2.07 12.95 -3.88
N HIS A 95 1.89 13.05 -2.56
CA HIS A 95 1.90 11.90 -1.66
C HIS A 95 0.68 11.86 -0.74
N GLU A 96 0.10 13.00 -0.38
CA GLU A 96 -1.13 13.04 0.39
C GLU A 96 -2.31 12.51 -0.45
N PRO A 97 -3.32 11.91 0.20
CA PRO A 97 -4.58 11.59 -0.46
C PRO A 97 -5.18 12.87 -1.05
N LYS A 98 -5.81 12.75 -2.22
CA LYS A 98 -6.53 13.87 -2.85
C LYS A 98 -7.56 14.37 -1.83
N LYS A 99 -7.48 15.62 -1.41
CA LYS A 99 -8.55 16.24 -0.62
C LYS A 99 -9.82 16.16 -1.44
N VAL A 100 -10.81 15.42 -0.94
CA VAL A 100 -12.15 15.41 -1.53
C VAL A 100 -12.69 16.80 -1.27
N VAL A 101 -12.72 17.64 -2.30
CA VAL A 101 -13.45 18.90 -2.24
C VAL A 101 -14.91 18.49 -2.33
N GLU A 102 -15.55 18.37 -1.17
CA GLU A 102 -17.01 18.25 -1.11
C GLU A 102 -17.56 19.53 -1.73
N ALA A 103 -18.15 19.40 -2.92
CA ALA A 103 -18.85 20.50 -3.56
C ALA A 103 -20.18 20.67 -2.82
N GLU A 104 -20.26 21.74 -2.01
CA GLU A 104 -21.54 22.31 -1.56
C GLU A 104 -22.36 22.82 -2.76
#